data_AF-D2R752-F1
#
_entry.id   AF-D2R752-F1
#
_cell.length_a   1.000
_cell.length_b   1.000
_cell.length_c   1.000
_cell.angle_alpha   90.00
_cell.angle_beta   90.00
_cell.angle_gamma   90.00
#
_symmetry.space_group_name_H-M   'P 1'
#
loop_
_entity.id
_entity.type
_entity.pdbx_description
1 polymer ?
#
loop_
_entity_poly.entity_id
_entity_poly.type
_entity_poly.pdbx_seq_one_letter_code
_entity_poly.pdbx_strand_id
1 'polypeptide(L)'
;MYERHRADAALGGESRASIAVTVAWMTFFLTTVATTLLGVANWAIAAGSTFQPNQPTPLQVLPGLFLGTATLTGLGVLGLIPLVYRTRKIPPPRSITIAAIVAGTLPLAIFTTFLLVK
;
A
#
# COMPACT_ATOMS: atom_id res chain seq x y z
N MET A 1 -3.48 8.35 40.26
CA MET A 1 -3.42 6.97 39.70
C MET A 1 -4.82 6.46 39.33
N TYR A 2 -5.86 6.72 40.13
CA TYR A 2 -7.25 6.31 39.86
C TYR A 2 -7.89 6.93 38.58
N GLU A 3 -7.46 8.11 38.15
CA GLU A 3 -8.01 8.77 36.96
C GLU A 3 -7.57 8.13 35.63
N ARG A 4 -6.38 7.49 35.56
CA ARG A 4 -5.93 6.80 34.34
C ARG A 4 -6.82 5.60 34.02
N HIS A 5 -7.19 4.82 35.04
CA HIS A 5 -8.08 3.67 34.87
C HIS A 5 -9.51 4.05 34.46
N ARG A 6 -9.99 5.27 34.79
CA ARG A 6 -11.29 5.77 34.33
C ARG A 6 -11.26 6.22 32.86
N ALA A 7 -10.15 6.79 32.40
CA ALA A 7 -10.00 7.14 30.98
C ALA A 7 -9.97 5.88 30.09
N ASP A 8 -9.29 4.82 30.54
CA ASP A 8 -9.23 3.53 29.84
C ASP A 8 -10.60 2.83 29.80
N ALA A 9 -11.41 2.98 30.85
CA ALA A 9 -12.76 2.44 30.93
C ALA A 9 -13.78 3.23 30.10
N ALA A 10 -13.66 4.56 30.02
CA ALA A 10 -14.54 5.43 29.24
C ALA A 10 -14.28 5.36 27.73
N LEU A 11 -13.05 5.03 27.31
CA LEU A 11 -12.69 4.81 25.92
C LEU A 11 -13.07 3.41 25.40
N GLY A 12 -13.66 2.55 26.24
CA GLY A 12 -14.12 1.21 25.87
C GLY A 12 -13.15 0.53 24.90
N GLY A 13 -11.91 0.30 25.36
CA GLY A 13 -10.74 -0.03 24.54
C GLY A 13 -11.06 -0.81 23.28
N GLU A 14 -10.67 -0.25 22.14
CA GLU A 14 -10.83 -0.89 20.83
C GLU A 14 -10.24 -2.32 20.87
N SER A 15 -10.93 -3.27 20.24
CA SER A 15 -10.51 -4.68 20.36
C SER A 15 -9.11 -4.87 19.77
N ARG A 16 -8.31 -5.76 20.38
CA ARG A 16 -6.96 -6.09 19.86
C ARG A 16 -6.99 -6.51 18.39
N ALA A 17 -8.06 -7.20 17.99
CA ALA A 17 -8.30 -7.58 16.61
C ALA A 17 -8.50 -6.35 15.69
N SER A 18 -9.30 -5.36 16.10
CA SER A 18 -9.49 -4.11 15.34
C SER A 18 -8.17 -3.33 15.17
N ILE A 19 -7.37 -3.28 16.22
CA ILE A 19 -6.03 -2.65 16.18
C ILE A 19 -5.13 -3.39 15.19
N ALA A 20 -5.05 -4.72 15.28
CA ALA A 20 -4.22 -5.54 14.39
C ALA A 20 -4.63 -5.39 12.91
N VAL A 21 -5.94 -5.40 12.62
CA VAL A 21 -6.48 -5.17 11.27
C VAL A 21 -6.08 -3.79 10.75
N THR A 22 -6.19 -2.75 11.59
CA THR A 22 -5.84 -1.38 11.21
C THR A 22 -4.34 -1.24 10.93
N VAL A 23 -3.49 -1.84 11.77
CA VAL A 23 -2.03 -1.86 11.57
C VAL A 23 -1.68 -2.62 10.30
N ALA A 24 -2.26 -3.79 10.07
CA ALA A 24 -2.07 -4.53 8.84
C ALA A 24 -2.45 -3.67 7.63
N TRP A 25 -3.63 -3.06 7.63
CA TRP A 25 -4.09 -2.20 6.55
C TRP A 25 -3.14 -1.02 6.27
N MET A 26 -2.67 -0.34 7.31
CA MET A 26 -1.70 0.77 7.19
C MET A 26 -0.34 0.30 6.65
N THR A 27 0.15 -0.87 7.11
CA THR A 27 1.40 -1.46 6.60
C THR A 27 1.28 -1.82 5.12
N PHE A 28 0.17 -2.44 4.72
CA PHE A 28 -0.13 -2.70 3.31
C PHE A 28 -0.18 -1.40 2.50
N PHE A 29 -0.83 -0.36 3.02
CA PHE A 29 -0.92 0.95 2.36
C PHE A 29 0.46 1.58 2.14
N LEU A 30 1.28 1.68 3.19
CA LEU A 30 2.61 2.26 3.10
C LEU A 30 3.53 1.45 2.18
N THR A 31 3.45 0.12 2.25
CA THR A 31 4.23 -0.77 1.37
C THR A 31 3.82 -0.58 -0.09
N THR A 32 2.52 -0.47 -0.37
CA THR A 32 1.98 -0.23 -1.72
C THR A 32 2.52 1.08 -2.28
N VAL A 33 2.43 2.17 -1.51
CA VAL A 33 2.93 3.49 -1.94
C VAL A 33 4.43 3.44 -2.19
N ALA A 34 5.22 2.90 -1.25
CA ALA A 34 6.67 2.83 -1.38
C ALA A 34 7.10 2.02 -2.61
N THR A 35 6.53 0.83 -2.80
CA THR A 35 6.87 -0.04 -3.93
C THR A 35 6.39 0.52 -5.27
N THR A 36 5.24 1.21 -5.30
CA THR A 36 4.79 1.94 -6.50
C THR A 36 5.79 3.03 -6.89
N LEU A 37 6.20 3.86 -5.93
CA LEU A 37 7.16 4.94 -6.19
C LEU A 37 8.51 4.40 -6.64
N LEU A 38 9.02 3.35 -5.99
CA LEU A 38 10.27 2.69 -6.39
C LEU A 38 10.18 2.08 -7.79
N GLY A 39 9.06 1.45 -8.13
CA GLY A 39 8.82 0.89 -9.45
C GLY A 39 8.83 1.95 -10.54
N VAL A 40 8.09 3.05 -10.34
CA VAL A 40 8.03 4.18 -11.28
C VAL A 40 9.37 4.90 -11.41
N ALA A 41 10.04 5.19 -10.28
CA ALA A 41 11.34 5.85 -10.29
C ALA A 41 12.38 5.01 -11.03
N ASN A 42 12.44 3.71 -10.77
CA ASN A 42 13.38 2.84 -11.43
C ASN A 42 13.07 2.65 -12.92
N TRP A 43 11.79 2.62 -13.30
CA TRP A 43 11.40 2.66 -14.71
C TRP A 43 11.86 3.94 -15.41
N ALA A 44 11.68 5.11 -14.79
CA ALA A 44 12.11 6.39 -15.35
C ALA A 44 13.64 6.46 -15.52
N ILE A 45 14.41 5.93 -14.55
CA ILE A 45 15.87 5.83 -14.65
C ILE A 45 16.28 4.90 -15.81
N ALA A 46 15.63 3.73 -15.92
CA ALA A 46 15.90 2.78 -17.00
C ALA A 46 15.55 3.34 -18.39
N ALA A 47 14.49 4.15 -18.50
CA ALA A 47 14.09 4.79 -19.76
C ALA A 47 15.04 5.91 -20.20
N GLY A 48 15.63 6.65 -19.25
CA GLY A 48 16.56 7.76 -19.52
C GLY A 48 18.02 7.35 -19.72
N SER A 49 18.36 6.07 -19.52
CA SER A 49 19.74 5.60 -19.55
C SER A 49 20.08 4.96 -20.90
N THR A 50 21.23 5.34 -21.46
CA THR A 50 21.81 4.74 -22.68
C THR A 50 22.48 3.40 -22.37
N PHE A 51 21.79 2.50 -21.67
CA PHE A 51 22.33 1.16 -21.43
C PHE A 51 22.45 0.41 -22.76
N GLN A 52 23.57 -0.28 -22.93
CA GLN A 52 23.77 -1.12 -24.11
C GLN A 52 22.70 -2.22 -24.15
N PRO A 53 21.98 -2.39 -25.26
CA PRO A 53 20.84 -3.31 -25.35
C PRO A 53 21.21 -4.80 -25.14
N ASN A 54 22.49 -5.15 -25.19
CA ASN A 54 22.97 -6.54 -25.11
C ASN A 54 23.46 -6.98 -23.72
N GLN A 55 23.33 -6.16 -22.68
CA GLN A 55 23.63 -6.59 -21.31
C GLN A 55 22.38 -6.48 -20.43
N PRO A 56 21.84 -7.62 -19.94
CA PRO A 56 20.77 -7.58 -18.96
C PRO A 56 21.29 -6.95 -17.68
N THR A 57 20.87 -5.71 -17.41
CA THR A 57 21.20 -5.04 -16.16
C THR A 57 20.13 -5.36 -15.11
N PRO A 58 20.50 -5.55 -13.84
CA PRO A 58 19.52 -5.73 -12.76
C PRO A 58 18.43 -4.64 -12.73
N LEU A 59 18.77 -3.44 -13.20
CA LEU A 59 17.87 -2.29 -13.34
C LEU A 59 16.69 -2.53 -14.28
N GLN A 60 16.77 -3.46 -15.23
CA GLN A 60 15.66 -3.78 -16.16
C GLN A 60 14.57 -4.67 -15.54
N VAL A 61 14.91 -5.46 -14.53
CA VAL A 61 14.01 -6.42 -13.87
C VAL A 61 13.31 -5.79 -12.67
N LEU A 62 14.04 -4.93 -11.94
CA LEU A 62 13.56 -4.27 -10.72
C LEU A 62 12.22 -3.51 -10.86
N PRO A 63 11.89 -2.79 -11.95
CA PRO A 63 10.60 -2.10 -12.06
C PRO A 63 9.43 -3.08 -12.01
N GLY A 64 9.56 -4.20 -12.71
CA GLY A 64 8.53 -5.25 -12.72
C GLY A 64 8.35 -5.89 -11.35
N LEU A 65 9.45 -6.13 -10.62
CA LEU A 65 9.40 -6.68 -9.25
C LEU A 65 8.70 -5.72 -8.28
N PHE A 66 9.06 -4.43 -8.31
CA PHE A 66 8.45 -3.43 -7.44
C PHE A 66 6.97 -3.19 -7.78
N LEU A 67 6.62 -3.07 -9.07
CA LEU A 67 5.22 -2.90 -9.49
C LEU A 67 4.37 -4.15 -9.23
N GLY A 68 4.94 -5.35 -9.37
CA GLY A 68 4.29 -6.61 -8.99
C GLY A 68 4.02 -6.67 -7.49
N THR A 69 5.01 -6.29 -6.67
CA THR A 69 4.84 -6.19 -5.21
C THR A 69 3.80 -5.14 -4.82
N ALA A 70 3.81 -3.99 -5.50
CA ALA A 70 2.81 -2.94 -5.32
C ALA A 70 1.40 -3.40 -5.67
N THR A 71 1.25 -4.23 -6.70
CA THR A 71 -0.03 -4.80 -7.10
C THR A 71 -0.57 -5.75 -6.02
N LEU A 72 0.25 -6.68 -5.54
CA LEU A 72 -0.15 -7.64 -4.49
C LEU A 72 -0.52 -6.92 -3.19
N THR A 73 0.30 -5.95 -2.78
CA THR A 73 0.02 -5.17 -1.58
C THR A 73 -1.18 -4.24 -1.74
N GLY A 74 -1.36 -3.64 -2.92
CA GLY A 74 -2.53 -2.82 -3.25
C GLY A 74 -3.85 -3.59 -3.21
N LEU A 75 -3.87 -4.83 -3.69
CA LEU A 75 -5.03 -5.72 -3.52
C LEU A 75 -5.32 -6.01 -2.04
N GLY A 76 -4.28 -6.20 -1.23
CA GLY A 76 -4.39 -6.31 0.22
C GLY A 76 -5.00 -5.06 0.87
N VAL A 77 -4.59 -3.86 0.43
CA VAL A 77 -5.19 -2.59 0.88
C VAL A 77 -6.68 -2.57 0.60
N LEU A 78 -7.09 -2.86 -0.65
CA LEU A 78 -8.50 -2.83 -1.07
C LEU A 78 -9.33 -3.89 -0.33
N GLY A 79 -8.79 -5.11 -0.17
CA GLY A 79 -9.46 -6.20 0.53
C GLY A 79 -9.65 -5.93 2.03
N LEU A 80 -8.76 -5.17 2.66
CA LEU A 80 -8.84 -4.84 4.09
C LEU A 80 -9.77 -3.66 4.42
N ILE A 81 -10.10 -2.80 3.45
CA ILE A 81 -11.06 -1.69 3.66
C ILE A 81 -12.38 -2.16 4.31
N PRO A 82 -13.13 -3.13 3.76
CA PRO A 82 -14.38 -3.57 4.37
C PRO A 82 -14.18 -4.15 5.78
N LEU A 83 -13.03 -4.78 6.04
CA LEU A 83 -12.71 -5.34 7.35
C LEU A 83 -12.48 -4.22 8.37
N VAL A 84 -11.70 -3.19 8.03
CA VAL A 84 -11.46 -2.02 8.88
C VAL A 84 -12.77 -1.31 9.22
N TYR A 85 -13.66 -1.11 8.23
CA TYR A 85 -14.96 -0.49 8.47
C TYR A 85 -15.89 -1.33 9.35
N ARG A 86 -15.74 -2.66 9.35
CA ARG A 86 -16.54 -3.57 10.20
C ARG A 86 -15.99 -3.69 11.62
N THR A 87 -14.67 -3.66 11.80
CA THR A 87 -14.06 -3.92 13.12
C THR A 87 -13.90 -2.65 13.95
N ARG A 88 -13.79 -1.48 13.31
CA ARG A 88 -13.56 -0.23 14.02
C ARG A 88 -14.84 0.36 14.58
N LYS A 89 -14.77 0.81 15.84
CA LYS A 89 -15.87 1.57 16.47
C LYS A 89 -16.04 2.95 15.86
N ILE A 90 -14.91 3.59 15.55
CA ILE A 90 -14.87 4.90 14.88
C ILE A 90 -14.31 4.65 13.48
N PRO A 91 -15.09 4.92 12.42
CA PRO A 91 -14.64 4.66 11.05
C PRO A 91 -13.43 5.53 10.70
N PRO A 92 -12.54 5.05 9.82
CA PRO A 92 -11.42 5.86 9.35
C PRO A 92 -11.92 7.11 8.61
N PRO A 93 -11.20 8.24 8.66
CA PRO A 93 -11.54 9.43 7.88
C PRO A 93 -11.68 9.10 6.39
N ARG A 94 -12.67 9.73 5.74
CA ARG A 94 -12.95 9.50 4.31
C ARG A 94 -11.73 9.78 3.42
N SER A 95 -10.95 10.81 3.73
CA SER A 95 -9.73 11.16 3.00
C SER A 95 -8.72 10.01 2.97
N ILE A 96 -8.50 9.34 4.10
CA ILE A 96 -7.59 8.18 4.19
C ILE A 96 -8.15 6.99 3.40
N THR A 97 -9.46 6.78 3.43
CA THR A 97 -10.10 5.71 2.66
C THR A 97 -9.96 5.96 1.16
N ILE A 98 -10.19 7.19 0.70
CA ILE A 98 -10.00 7.58 -0.70
C ILE A 98 -8.54 7.40 -1.11
N ALA A 99 -7.60 7.86 -0.29
CA ALA A 99 -6.17 7.68 -0.55
C ALA A 99 -5.78 6.19 -0.65
N ALA A 100 -6.33 5.34 0.22
CA ALA A 100 -6.11 3.91 0.17
C ALA A 100 -6.69 3.25 -1.09
N ILE A 101 -7.87 3.68 -1.55
CA ILE A 101 -8.46 3.20 -2.80
C ILE A 101 -7.57 3.61 -3.99
N VAL A 102 -7.14 4.87 -4.04
CA VAL A 102 -6.25 5.36 -5.10
C VAL A 102 -4.92 4.61 -5.07
N ALA A 103 -4.28 4.48 -3.90
CA ALA A 103 -3.02 3.78 -3.76
C ALA A 103 -3.14 2.28 -4.10
N GLY A 104 -4.27 1.64 -3.79
CA GLY A 104 -4.50 0.23 -4.13
C GLY A 104 -4.82 -0.01 -5.61
N THR A 105 -5.46 0.94 -6.29
CA THR A 105 -5.87 0.83 -7.70
C THR A 105 -4.80 1.31 -8.68
N LEU A 106 -4.00 2.30 -8.30
CA LEU A 106 -2.96 2.87 -9.14
C LEU A 106 -1.90 1.87 -9.66
N PRO A 107 -1.28 1.02 -8.82
CA PRO A 107 -0.27 0.07 -9.31
C PRO A 107 -0.86 -0.98 -10.26
N LEU A 108 -2.15 -1.32 -10.16
CA LEU A 108 -2.82 -2.19 -11.13
C LEU A 108 -2.85 -1.56 -12.52
N ALA A 109 -3.18 -0.27 -12.60
CA ALA A 109 -3.18 0.47 -13.87
C ALA A 109 -1.76 0.65 -14.44
N ILE A 110 -0.77 0.92 -13.59
CA ILE A 110 0.62 1.07 -14.01
C ILE A 110 1.19 -0.29 -14.46
N PHE A 111 0.93 -1.36 -13.73
CA PHE A 111 1.46 -2.68 -14.05
C PHE A 111 0.86 -3.24 -15.34
N THR A 112 -0.45 -3.06 -15.55
CA THR A 112 -1.12 -3.45 -16.80
C THR A 112 -0.58 -2.66 -18.00
N THR A 113 -0.41 -1.34 -17.89
CA THR A 113 0.20 -0.55 -18.97
C THR A 113 1.65 -0.94 -19.23
N PHE A 114 2.44 -1.18 -18.18
CA PHE A 114 3.83 -1.64 -18.30
C PHE A 114 3.94 -2.98 -19.02
N LEU A 115 3.03 -3.92 -18.76
CA LEU A 115 2.98 -5.22 -19.45
C LEU A 115 2.58 -5.10 -20.93
N LEU A 116 1.77 -4.10 -21.30
CA LEU A 116 1.32 -3.91 -22.68
C LEU A 116 2.36 -3.21 -23.57
N VAL A 117 3.31 -2.47 -22.99
CA VAL A 117 4.33 -1.68 -23.71
C VAL A 117 5.62 -2.49 -23.94
N LYS A 118 5.83 -3.57 -23.20
CA LYS A 118 6.96 -4.50 -23.40
C LYS A 118 6.60 -5.62 -24.37
#